data_AF-A0A9X9WHS2-F1
#
_entry.id   AF-A0A9X9WHS2-F1
#
_cell.length_a   1.000
_cell.length_b   1.000
_cell.length_c   1.000
_cell.angle_alpha   90.00
_cell.angle_beta   90.00
_cell.angle_gamma   90.00
#
_symmetry.space_group_name_H-M   'P 1'
#
loop_
_entity.id
_entity.type
_entity.pdbx_description
1 polymer ?
#
loop_
_entity_poly.entity_id
_entity_poly.type
_entity_poly.pdbx_seq_one_letter_code
_entity_poly.pdbx_strand_id
1 'polypeptide(L)'
;MGLLILLLFPCNEASAQPRRTLLDAGASGKVEAVPQGRGEALRLVRGNRTLWEARDQRFAAFRNGAAIPLGNGGQAIGITGWTGGAYCCWTLHLFRRTPQGVAHVASLPLGKREPDVIRLAVPGGPAVQVADAAFDFWEAPASLATDLHPTVPFRWTGQALEPDVAAMRRPIAAALGTACIEMAAPADMPPPERRVATYPDTEAAIADLGGREWSRGPGATGPHPGVEAARLATCLIYSGQAAEARRLLRTVWPEGVPGLAETERQITARLACSPFVAAVRAANPNGAPYVGGRCTPNSPAQTALYALNWR
;
A
#
# COMPACT_ATOMS: atom_id res chain seq x y z
N MET A 1 -19.89 36.70 7.74
CA MET A 1 -18.51 36.24 8.02
C MET A 1 -18.55 35.38 9.27
N GLY A 2 -18.69 34.07 9.12
CA GLY A 2 -18.75 33.11 10.22
C GLY A 2 -17.47 32.28 10.23
N LEU A 3 -16.71 32.37 11.32
CA LEU A 3 -15.46 31.66 11.54
C LEU A 3 -15.78 30.17 11.79
N LEU A 4 -15.55 29.31 10.79
CA LEU A 4 -15.68 27.87 10.95
C LEU A 4 -14.43 27.32 11.64
N ILE A 5 -14.54 27.04 12.95
CA ILE A 5 -13.52 26.35 13.73
C ILE A 5 -13.56 24.87 13.32
N LEU A 6 -12.58 24.45 12.51
CA LEU A 6 -12.27 23.04 12.27
C LEU A 6 -11.76 22.44 13.58
N LEU A 7 -12.65 21.79 14.31
CA LEU A 7 -12.29 20.92 15.44
C LEU A 7 -11.54 19.70 14.88
N LEU A 8 -10.22 19.75 14.98
CA LEU A 8 -9.35 18.57 14.85
C LEU A 8 -9.70 17.63 16.01
N PHE A 9 -10.43 16.55 15.72
CA PHE A 9 -10.57 15.46 16.66
C PHE A 9 -9.20 14.80 16.87
N PRO A 10 -8.68 14.71 18.09
CA PRO A 10 -7.52 13.88 18.36
C PRO A 10 -7.94 12.42 18.15
N CYS A 11 -7.21 11.71 17.28
CA CYS A 11 -7.23 10.24 17.29
C CYS A 11 -6.85 9.80 18.71
N ASN A 12 -7.80 9.17 19.39
CA ASN A 12 -7.69 8.76 20.78
C ASN A 12 -6.38 7.98 20.99
N GLU A 13 -5.50 8.50 21.84
CA GLU A 13 -4.33 7.80 22.33
C GLU A 13 -4.79 6.57 23.13
N ALA A 14 -4.87 5.42 22.48
CA ALA A 14 -4.84 4.14 23.17
C ALA A 14 -3.45 4.00 23.82
N SER A 15 -3.36 4.42 25.08
CA SER A 15 -2.20 4.34 25.96
C SER A 15 -1.90 2.88 26.34
N ALA A 16 -1.33 2.12 25.41
CA ALA A 16 -0.59 0.91 25.75
C ALA A 16 0.90 1.25 25.71
N GLN A 17 1.51 1.50 26.89
CA GLN A 17 2.97 1.55 26.99
C GLN A 17 3.54 0.20 26.53
N PRO A 18 4.39 0.15 25.48
CA PRO A 18 5.02 -1.11 25.11
C PRO A 18 6.01 -1.51 26.21
N ARG A 19 5.78 -2.69 26.80
CA ARG A 19 6.78 -3.37 27.64
C ARG A 19 8.03 -3.57 26.79
N ARG A 20 9.20 -3.14 27.32
CA ARG A 20 10.53 -3.40 26.76
C ARG A 20 10.65 -4.87 26.37
N THR A 21 10.48 -5.18 25.10
CA THR A 21 10.65 -6.55 24.60
C THR A 21 12.07 -6.64 24.05
N LEU A 22 12.96 -7.18 24.87
CA LEU A 22 14.31 -7.53 24.45
C LEU A 22 14.15 -8.73 23.49
N LEU A 23 14.24 -8.49 22.18
CA LEU A 23 14.10 -9.54 21.17
C LEU A 23 15.43 -10.28 20.97
N ASP A 24 15.74 -11.13 21.95
CA ASP A 24 16.63 -12.31 21.94
C ASP A 24 18.13 -12.11 21.61
N ALA A 25 18.97 -12.68 22.48
CA ALA A 25 20.43 -12.56 22.48
C ALA A 25 21.08 -13.89 22.10
N GLY A 26 21.34 -14.07 20.80
CA GLY A 26 22.22 -15.12 20.29
C GLY A 26 23.59 -14.55 19.86
N ALA A 27 24.63 -15.39 19.90
CA ALA A 27 26.04 -15.02 19.62
C ALA A 27 26.33 -14.50 18.19
N SER A 28 25.32 -14.31 17.35
CA SER A 28 25.43 -14.15 15.89
C SER A 28 24.75 -12.90 15.32
N GLY A 29 24.18 -12.05 16.17
CA GLY A 29 23.58 -10.74 15.84
C GLY A 29 22.23 -10.58 16.54
N LYS A 30 21.94 -9.38 17.06
CA LYS A 30 20.72 -9.09 17.82
C LYS A 30 19.94 -7.92 17.21
N VAL A 31 18.63 -7.95 17.37
CA VAL A 31 17.75 -6.83 17.00
C VAL A 31 17.28 -6.15 18.28
N GLU A 32 17.54 -4.85 18.42
CA GLU A 32 17.20 -4.08 19.62
C GLU A 32 16.50 -2.78 19.26
N ALA A 33 15.46 -2.43 20.01
CA ALA A 33 14.84 -1.11 19.99
C ALA A 33 15.44 -0.27 21.12
N VAL A 34 16.05 0.86 20.77
CA VAL A 34 16.72 1.77 21.71
C VAL A 34 15.99 3.12 21.69
N PRO A 35 15.57 3.67 22.85
CA PRO A 35 14.95 4.99 22.88
C PRO A 35 15.86 6.06 22.26
N GLN A 36 15.29 6.94 21.42
CA GLN A 36 16.01 8.04 20.79
C GLN A 36 15.11 9.26 20.59
N GLY A 37 15.37 10.35 21.32
CA GLY A 37 14.58 11.59 21.19
C GLY A 37 13.10 11.38 21.48
N ARG A 38 12.22 11.70 20.51
CA ARG A 38 10.76 11.51 20.61
C ARG A 38 10.28 10.13 20.12
N GLY A 39 11.18 9.27 19.66
CA GLY A 39 10.87 7.93 19.15
C GLY A 39 11.91 6.90 19.61
N GLU A 40 12.11 5.87 18.79
CA GLU A 40 13.06 4.79 19.02
C GLU A 40 13.95 4.60 17.79
N ALA A 41 15.07 3.90 17.98
CA ALA A 41 15.91 3.35 16.93
C ALA A 41 15.88 1.82 17.00
N LEU A 42 15.42 1.17 15.94
CA LEU A 42 15.51 -0.26 15.77
C LEU A 42 16.82 -0.59 15.08
N ARG A 43 17.69 -1.36 15.74
CA ARG A 43 19.04 -1.68 15.27
C ARG A 43 19.22 -3.18 15.13
N LEU A 44 19.83 -3.59 14.02
CA LEU A 44 20.48 -4.89 13.91
C LEU A 44 21.96 -4.70 14.21
N VAL A 45 22.47 -5.33 15.27
CA VAL A 45 23.87 -5.21 15.68
C VAL A 45 24.57 -6.56 15.76
N ARG A 46 25.88 -6.57 15.48
CA ARG A 46 26.77 -7.73 15.65
C ARG A 46 28.03 -7.28 16.37
N GLY A 47 28.23 -7.75 17.59
CA GLY A 47 29.23 -7.18 18.51
C GLY A 47 28.94 -5.69 18.72
N ASN A 48 29.94 -4.83 18.49
CA ASN A 48 29.81 -3.37 18.61
C ASN A 48 29.42 -2.66 17.29
N ARG A 49 29.17 -3.41 16.21
CA ARG A 49 28.85 -2.84 14.90
C ARG A 49 27.35 -2.87 14.64
N THR A 50 26.79 -1.70 14.30
CA THR A 50 25.46 -1.61 13.69
C THR A 50 25.52 -2.03 12.23
N LEU A 51 24.72 -3.03 11.86
CA LEU A 51 24.62 -3.55 10.50
C LEU A 51 23.47 -2.90 9.73
N TRP A 52 22.39 -2.56 10.42
CA TRP A 52 21.21 -1.89 9.87
C TRP A 52 20.49 -1.13 10.98
N GLU A 53 19.79 -0.05 10.61
CA GLU A 53 19.02 0.76 11.56
C GLU A 53 17.82 1.43 10.90
N ALA A 54 16.71 1.54 11.64
CA ALA A 54 15.61 2.46 11.40
C ALA A 54 15.44 3.36 12.63
N ARG A 55 15.06 4.63 12.43
CA ARG A 55 14.92 5.63 13.49
C ARG A 55 13.57 6.33 13.41
N ASP A 56 13.29 7.14 14.42
CA ASP A 56 12.16 8.08 14.50
C ASP A 56 10.79 7.41 14.35
N GLN A 57 10.70 6.19 14.86
CA GLN A 57 9.49 5.37 14.86
C GLN A 57 9.25 4.78 16.25
N ARG A 58 8.02 4.39 16.54
CA ARG A 58 7.66 3.52 17.68
C ARG A 58 7.57 2.09 17.17
N PHE A 59 8.30 1.16 17.78
CA PHE A 59 8.37 -0.21 17.30
C PHE A 59 7.53 -1.18 18.13
N ALA A 60 6.89 -2.14 17.45
CA ALA A 60 6.17 -3.23 18.06
C ALA A 60 6.45 -4.54 17.33
N ALA A 61 6.36 -5.67 18.03
CA ALA A 61 6.44 -6.97 17.38
C ALA A 61 5.21 -7.18 16.48
N PHE A 62 5.43 -7.56 15.22
CA PHE A 62 4.35 -7.91 14.31
C PHE A 62 3.61 -9.14 14.83
N ARG A 63 2.28 -9.07 15.02
CA ARG A 63 1.43 -10.18 15.47
C ARG A 63 2.03 -10.94 16.66
N ASN A 64 2.45 -10.21 17.70
CA ASN A 64 3.08 -10.77 18.90
C ASN A 64 4.31 -11.66 18.62
N GLY A 65 5.06 -11.35 17.54
CA GLY A 65 6.25 -12.10 17.14
C GLY A 65 5.98 -13.35 16.30
N ALA A 66 4.77 -13.48 15.72
CA ALA A 66 4.45 -14.58 14.83
C ALA A 66 5.43 -14.65 13.65
N ALA A 67 5.84 -15.88 13.30
CA ALA A 67 6.69 -16.12 12.15
C ALA A 67 5.93 -15.81 10.85
N ILE A 68 6.60 -15.08 9.96
CA ILE A 68 6.15 -14.74 8.61
C ILE A 68 6.80 -15.74 7.67
N PRO A 69 6.06 -16.69 7.08
CA PRO A 69 6.59 -17.59 6.08
C PRO A 69 6.98 -16.77 4.85
N LEU A 70 8.21 -16.95 4.38
CA LEU A 70 8.71 -16.34 3.16
C LEU A 70 8.58 -17.28 1.94
N GLY A 71 8.08 -18.50 2.14
CA GLY A 71 8.10 -19.57 1.14
C GLY A 71 9.41 -20.36 1.14
N ASN A 72 9.39 -21.57 0.53
CA ASN A 72 10.52 -22.51 0.47
C ASN A 72 11.15 -22.81 1.85
N GLY A 73 10.33 -22.89 2.90
CA GLY A 73 10.78 -23.14 4.28
C GLY A 73 11.44 -21.94 4.98
N GLY A 74 11.60 -20.79 4.31
CA GLY A 74 12.11 -19.57 4.92
C GLY A 74 11.09 -18.93 5.86
N GLN A 75 11.55 -18.40 6.99
CA GLN A 75 10.74 -17.65 7.95
C GLN A 75 11.42 -16.35 8.35
N ALA A 76 10.61 -15.31 8.57
CA ALA A 76 11.02 -14.03 9.12
C ALA A 76 10.23 -13.69 10.38
N ILE A 77 10.79 -12.77 11.16
CA ILE A 77 10.11 -12.05 12.23
C ILE A 77 9.81 -10.65 11.71
N GLY A 78 8.59 -10.20 11.94
CA GLY A 78 8.19 -8.83 11.65
C GLY A 78 8.33 -7.93 12.86
N ILE A 79 8.82 -6.72 12.64
CA ILE A 79 8.75 -5.60 13.59
C ILE A 79 8.10 -4.45 12.86
N THR A 80 7.04 -3.91 13.42
CA THR A 80 6.32 -2.78 12.84
C THR A 80 6.84 -1.50 13.43
N GLY A 81 7.07 -0.51 12.60
CA GLY A 81 7.45 0.83 13.01
C GLY A 81 6.34 1.82 12.66
N TRP A 82 6.01 2.70 13.59
CA TRP A 82 4.98 3.72 13.46
C TRP A 82 5.58 5.11 13.65
N THR A 83 5.46 5.98 12.64
CA THR A 83 6.03 7.34 12.71
C THR A 83 5.17 8.32 13.52
N GLY A 84 3.90 8.02 13.76
CA GLY A 84 2.95 8.95 14.39
C GLY A 84 2.40 10.04 13.46
N GLY A 85 1.43 10.83 13.95
CA GLY A 85 0.81 11.96 13.25
C GLY A 85 -0.57 11.69 12.65
N ALA A 86 -1.24 12.75 12.15
CA ALA A 86 -2.59 12.68 11.55
C ALA A 86 -2.69 11.78 10.30
N TYR A 87 -1.53 11.40 9.76
CA TYR A 87 -1.39 10.60 8.55
C TYR A 87 -0.38 9.45 8.75
N CYS A 88 -0.27 9.00 10.00
CA CYS A 88 0.72 8.06 10.48
C CYS A 88 0.97 6.88 9.52
N CYS A 89 2.24 6.64 9.21
CA CYS A 89 2.63 5.60 8.29
C CYS A 89 3.29 4.45 9.04
N TRP A 90 2.83 3.25 8.74
CA TRP A 90 3.39 2.00 9.22
C TRP A 90 4.47 1.50 8.26
N THR A 91 5.52 0.92 8.82
CA THR A 91 6.53 0.15 8.09
C THR A 91 6.64 -1.24 8.70
N LEU A 92 6.65 -2.29 7.89
CA LEU A 92 7.01 -3.64 8.33
C LEU A 92 8.49 -3.88 8.05
N HIS A 93 9.28 -4.03 9.10
CA HIS A 93 10.66 -4.49 9.04
C HIS A 93 10.71 -6.00 9.21
N LEU A 94 11.31 -6.70 8.25
CA LEU A 94 11.42 -8.15 8.24
C LEU A 94 12.85 -8.58 8.57
N PHE A 95 12.98 -9.53 9.49
CA PHE A 95 14.25 -10.09 9.91
C PHE A 95 14.22 -11.61 9.81
N ARG A 96 15.12 -12.20 9.03
CA ARG A 96 15.26 -13.66 8.95
C ARG A 96 16.19 -14.15 10.05
N ARG A 97 15.78 -15.21 10.74
CA ARG A 97 16.66 -16.00 11.60
C ARG A 97 17.33 -17.09 10.78
N THR A 98 18.65 -17.17 10.90
CA THR A 98 19.49 -18.21 10.28
C THR A 98 20.36 -18.84 11.37
N PRO A 99 20.95 -20.03 11.14
CA PRO A 99 21.97 -20.58 12.04
C PRO A 99 23.12 -19.59 12.31
N GLN A 100 23.43 -18.71 11.34
CA GLN A 100 24.46 -17.68 11.42
C GLN A 100 23.98 -16.35 12.01
N GLY A 101 22.77 -16.31 12.59
CA GLY A 101 22.20 -15.15 13.28
C GLY A 101 21.05 -14.48 12.54
N VAL A 102 20.81 -13.22 12.89
CA VAL A 102 19.70 -12.42 12.35
C VAL A 102 20.18 -11.55 11.19
N ALA A 103 19.39 -11.50 10.12
CA ALA A 103 19.60 -10.63 8.98
C ALA A 103 18.34 -9.82 8.69
N HIS A 104 18.50 -8.52 8.42
CA HIS A 104 17.42 -7.70 7.87
C HIS A 104 17.16 -8.15 6.42
N VAL A 105 15.87 -8.30 6.09
CA VAL A 105 15.40 -8.80 4.79
C VAL A 105 14.76 -7.70 3.97
N ALA A 106 13.88 -6.92 4.59
CA ALA A 106 13.12 -5.88 3.90
C ALA A 106 12.53 -4.88 4.90
N SER A 107 12.31 -3.66 4.42
CA SER A 107 11.44 -2.68 5.06
C SER A 107 10.33 -2.37 4.07
N LEU A 108 9.11 -2.77 4.39
CA LEU A 108 7.95 -2.67 3.50
C LEU A 108 7.05 -1.53 3.99
N PRO A 109 6.87 -0.45 3.21
CA PRO A 109 5.96 0.62 3.59
C PRO A 109 4.52 0.12 3.53
N LEU A 110 3.78 0.27 4.61
CA LEU A 110 2.37 -0.15 4.71
C LEU A 110 1.39 1.03 4.66
N GLY A 111 1.90 2.27 4.70
CA GLY A 111 1.06 3.47 4.68
C GLY A 111 0.18 3.57 5.93
N LYS A 112 -1.06 4.03 5.77
CA LYS A 112 -2.01 4.21 6.89
C LYS A 112 -2.52 2.89 7.52
N ARG A 113 -2.09 1.73 7.03
CA ARG A 113 -2.66 0.43 7.41
C ARG A 113 -1.97 -0.17 8.60
N GLU A 114 -2.78 -0.63 9.54
CA GLU A 114 -2.27 -1.48 10.61
C GLU A 114 -1.67 -2.77 10.03
N PRO A 115 -0.60 -3.27 10.66
CA PRO A 115 0.12 -4.45 10.20
C PRO A 115 -0.75 -5.71 10.08
N ASP A 116 -1.86 -5.79 10.82
CA ASP A 116 -2.75 -6.95 10.79
C ASP A 116 -3.40 -7.20 9.42
N VAL A 117 -3.35 -6.21 8.52
CA VAL A 117 -3.82 -6.24 7.14
C VAL A 117 -2.90 -7.04 6.19
N ILE A 118 -1.67 -7.40 6.61
CA ILE A 118 -0.76 -8.19 5.77
C ILE A 118 -1.20 -9.64 5.74
N ARG A 119 -1.74 -10.10 4.61
CA ARG A 119 -2.01 -11.53 4.39
C ARG A 119 -0.73 -12.23 3.96
N LEU A 120 -0.33 -13.20 4.77
CA LEU A 120 0.69 -14.18 4.42
C LEU A 120 0.05 -15.11 3.39
N ALA A 121 0.64 -15.27 2.21
CA ALA A 121 -0.05 -16.06 1.20
C ALA A 121 -0.08 -17.54 1.57
N VAL A 122 -1.02 -18.24 0.95
CA VAL A 122 -1.14 -19.69 1.00
C VAL A 122 0.14 -20.38 0.49
N PRO A 123 0.43 -21.63 0.93
CA PRO A 123 1.56 -22.39 0.41
C PRO A 123 1.57 -22.44 -1.13
N GLY A 124 2.71 -22.11 -1.75
CA GLY A 124 2.87 -22.04 -3.21
C GLY A 124 2.50 -20.68 -3.84
N GLY A 125 1.98 -19.74 -3.05
CA GLY A 125 1.73 -18.35 -3.46
C GLY A 125 2.91 -17.40 -3.16
N PRO A 126 2.74 -16.09 -3.42
CA PRO A 126 3.74 -15.07 -3.10
C PRO A 126 4.09 -15.08 -1.60
N ALA A 127 5.33 -14.76 -1.24
CA ALA A 127 5.76 -14.72 0.16
C ALA A 127 4.92 -13.76 1.02
N VAL A 128 4.69 -12.54 0.50
CA VAL A 128 3.93 -11.47 1.16
C VAL A 128 3.23 -10.66 0.08
N GLN A 129 2.08 -10.05 0.37
CA GLN A 129 1.51 -8.99 -0.48
C GLN A 129 1.57 -7.67 0.30
N VAL A 130 1.82 -6.55 -0.39
CA VAL A 130 1.91 -5.20 0.22
C VAL A 130 1.07 -4.21 -0.55
N ALA A 131 0.32 -3.37 0.17
CA ALA A 131 -0.49 -2.30 -0.42
C ALA A 131 0.41 -1.14 -0.80
N ASP A 132 0.17 -0.51 -1.95
CA ASP A 132 0.92 0.68 -2.31
C ASP A 132 0.38 1.94 -1.64
N ALA A 133 1.08 2.38 -0.61
CA ALA A 133 0.78 3.60 0.13
C ALA A 133 0.80 4.88 -0.74
N ALA A 134 1.37 4.83 -1.96
CA ALA A 134 1.25 5.94 -2.89
C ALA A 134 -0.20 6.26 -3.30
N PHE A 135 -1.17 5.42 -2.97
CA PHE A 135 -2.59 5.70 -3.21
C PHE A 135 -3.37 6.03 -1.93
N ASP A 136 -2.69 6.11 -0.78
CA ASP A 136 -3.31 6.59 0.45
C ASP A 136 -3.82 8.02 0.30
N PHE A 137 -5.00 8.30 0.88
CA PHE A 137 -5.63 9.61 0.89
C PHE A 137 -5.83 10.23 -0.50
N TRP A 138 -6.07 9.41 -1.51
CA TRP A 138 -6.54 9.91 -2.81
C TRP A 138 -7.82 10.76 -2.69
N GLU A 139 -8.59 10.59 -1.60
CA GLU A 139 -9.97 11.05 -1.51
C GLU A 139 -10.27 12.18 -0.50
N ALA A 140 -9.32 13.07 -0.22
CA ALA A 140 -9.68 14.31 0.48
C ALA A 140 -10.32 15.30 -0.54
N PRO A 141 -11.66 15.42 -0.66
CA PRO A 141 -12.66 15.37 0.42
C PRO A 141 -13.89 14.43 0.22
N ALA A 142 -14.25 13.75 1.31
CA ALA A 142 -15.62 13.46 1.78
C ALA A 142 -16.62 12.67 0.88
N SER A 143 -16.14 11.64 0.21
CA SER A 143 -16.74 10.29 0.17
C SER A 143 -15.78 9.53 -0.73
N LEU A 144 -15.08 8.53 -0.22
CA LEU A 144 -15.51 7.16 -0.27
C LEU A 144 -14.56 6.32 0.61
N ALA A 145 -15.12 5.39 1.37
CA ALA A 145 -14.31 4.38 2.04
C ALA A 145 -13.85 3.28 1.06
N THR A 146 -13.71 3.57 -0.24
CA THR A 146 -13.09 2.64 -1.19
C THR A 146 -11.60 2.87 -1.21
N ASP A 147 -11.01 2.47 -0.10
CA ASP A 147 -9.62 2.11 0.08
C ASP A 147 -8.95 1.56 -1.21
N LEU A 148 -8.49 2.46 -2.08
CA LEU A 148 -7.75 2.15 -3.30
C LEU A 148 -6.31 1.81 -2.91
N HIS A 149 -6.05 0.52 -2.77
CA HIS A 149 -4.73 0.01 -2.38
C HIS A 149 -4.33 -1.10 -3.32
N PRO A 150 -3.84 -0.77 -4.53
CA PRO A 150 -3.29 -1.81 -5.38
C PRO A 150 -2.23 -2.59 -4.61
N THR A 151 -2.29 -3.91 -4.73
CA THR A 151 -1.41 -4.80 -3.97
C THR A 151 -0.27 -5.27 -4.86
N VAL A 152 0.92 -5.38 -4.27
CA VAL A 152 2.13 -5.87 -4.93
C VAL A 152 2.48 -7.20 -4.26
N PRO A 153 2.38 -8.33 -4.97
CA PRO A 153 2.92 -9.60 -4.49
C PRO A 153 4.43 -9.54 -4.45
N PHE A 154 5.02 -10.10 -3.41
CA PHE A 154 6.46 -10.29 -3.23
C PHE A 154 6.78 -11.76 -3.25
N ARG A 155 7.90 -12.12 -3.87
CA ARG A 155 8.49 -13.45 -3.82
C ARG A 155 9.79 -13.42 -3.05
N TRP A 156 10.14 -14.55 -2.46
CA TRP A 156 11.43 -14.75 -1.82
C TRP A 156 12.44 -15.35 -2.79
N THR A 157 13.60 -14.70 -2.93
CA THR A 157 14.67 -15.16 -3.84
C THR A 157 15.70 -16.07 -3.17
N GLY A 158 15.55 -16.38 -1.88
CA GLY A 158 16.60 -16.99 -1.05
C GLY A 158 17.48 -15.97 -0.33
N GLN A 159 17.51 -14.73 -0.83
CA GLN A 159 18.32 -13.63 -0.30
C GLN A 159 17.50 -12.40 0.05
N ALA A 160 16.55 -12.01 -0.80
CA ALA A 160 15.74 -10.81 -0.63
C ALA A 160 14.26 -11.07 -0.94
N LEU A 161 13.41 -10.20 -0.39
CA LEU A 161 12.03 -10.07 -0.86
C LEU A 161 12.00 -9.09 -2.02
N GLU A 162 11.45 -9.53 -3.15
CA GLU A 162 11.33 -8.73 -4.35
C GLU A 162 9.89 -8.76 -4.87
N PRO A 163 9.40 -7.68 -5.50
CA PRO A 163 8.13 -7.73 -6.22
C PRO A 163 8.10 -8.88 -7.24
N ASP A 164 7.03 -9.65 -7.22
CA ASP A 164 6.78 -10.74 -8.16
C ASP A 164 6.02 -10.21 -9.38
N VAL A 165 6.77 -9.70 -10.35
CA VAL A 165 6.23 -9.13 -11.60
C VAL A 165 5.36 -10.14 -12.37
N ALA A 166 5.68 -11.43 -12.28
CA ALA A 166 4.88 -12.46 -12.94
C ALA A 166 3.53 -12.62 -12.23
N ALA A 167 3.50 -12.64 -10.90
CA ALA A 167 2.26 -12.68 -10.12
C ALA A 167 1.46 -11.36 -10.14
N MET A 168 2.10 -10.24 -10.45
CA MET A 168 1.43 -8.97 -10.75
C MET A 168 0.63 -9.08 -12.05
N ARG A 169 1.18 -9.67 -13.11
CA ARG A 169 0.47 -9.83 -14.38
C ARG A 169 -0.71 -10.76 -14.22
N ARG A 170 -1.92 -10.19 -14.32
CA ARG A 170 -3.18 -10.92 -14.12
C ARG A 170 -4.12 -10.71 -15.31
N PRO A 171 -5.03 -11.67 -15.58
CA PRO A 171 -6.13 -11.45 -16.51
C PRO A 171 -6.97 -10.23 -16.10
N ILE A 172 -7.56 -9.56 -17.09
CA ILE A 172 -8.40 -8.37 -16.88
C ILE A 172 -9.52 -8.63 -15.86
N ALA A 173 -10.20 -9.77 -15.94
CA ALA A 173 -11.25 -10.16 -14.99
C ALA A 173 -10.77 -10.14 -13.53
N ALA A 174 -9.58 -10.69 -13.29
CA ALA A 174 -8.99 -10.72 -11.94
C ALA A 174 -8.58 -9.32 -11.48
N ALA A 175 -8.04 -8.50 -12.39
CA ALA A 175 -7.68 -7.10 -12.14
C ALA A 175 -8.90 -6.23 -11.78
N LEU A 176 -10.01 -6.42 -12.50
CA LEU A 176 -11.28 -5.71 -12.28
C LEU A 176 -12.11 -6.30 -11.13
N GLY A 177 -11.68 -7.41 -10.55
CA GLY A 177 -12.29 -8.04 -9.39
C GLY A 177 -11.47 -7.78 -8.13
N THR A 178 -10.89 -8.86 -7.59
CA THR A 178 -10.38 -8.92 -6.23
C THR A 178 -8.92 -8.48 -6.09
N ALA A 179 -8.17 -8.38 -7.19
CA ALA A 179 -6.71 -8.24 -7.17
C ALA A 179 -6.17 -7.02 -6.39
N CYS A 180 -6.97 -5.97 -6.25
CA CYS A 180 -6.62 -4.78 -5.47
C CYS A 180 -7.17 -4.75 -4.04
N ILE A 181 -8.02 -5.69 -3.66
CA ILE A 181 -8.83 -5.57 -2.43
C ILE A 181 -8.52 -6.70 -1.45
N GLU A 182 -7.88 -7.77 -1.91
CA GLU A 182 -7.62 -9.00 -1.16
C GLU A 182 -6.89 -8.80 0.18
N MET A 183 -6.14 -7.72 0.35
CA MET A 183 -5.40 -7.49 1.58
C MET A 183 -6.12 -6.65 2.63
N ALA A 184 -6.94 -5.69 2.22
CA ALA A 184 -7.43 -4.63 3.10
C ALA A 184 -8.50 -5.07 4.13
N ALA A 185 -9.05 -6.28 4.00
CA ALA A 185 -10.14 -6.75 4.84
C ALA A 185 -9.63 -7.58 6.04
N PRO A 186 -9.92 -7.14 7.28
CA PRO A 186 -9.93 -7.99 8.46
C PRO A 186 -10.61 -9.34 8.21
N ALA A 187 -10.23 -10.37 8.98
CA ALA A 187 -10.76 -11.73 8.80
C ALA A 187 -12.29 -11.82 8.99
N ASP A 188 -12.88 -10.87 9.70
CA ASP A 188 -14.31 -10.72 9.97
C ASP A 188 -15.07 -9.87 8.92
N MET A 189 -14.37 -9.26 7.96
CA MET A 189 -15.05 -8.59 6.83
C MET A 189 -15.57 -9.60 5.80
N PRO A 190 -16.72 -9.32 5.15
CA PRO A 190 -17.19 -10.12 4.03
C PRO A 190 -16.13 -10.26 2.93
N PRO A 191 -16.10 -11.38 2.19
CA PRO A 191 -15.21 -11.55 1.04
C PRO A 191 -15.26 -10.35 0.08
N PRO A 192 -14.14 -9.95 -0.55
CA PRO A 192 -14.10 -8.80 -1.47
C PRO A 192 -15.23 -8.77 -2.50
N GLU A 193 -15.63 -9.92 -3.03
CA GLU A 193 -16.68 -10.07 -4.05
C GLU A 193 -18.07 -9.66 -3.53
N ARG A 194 -18.26 -9.63 -2.21
CA ARG A 194 -19.49 -9.12 -1.56
C ARG A 194 -19.40 -7.63 -1.22
N ARG A 195 -18.21 -7.02 -1.35
CA ARG A 195 -17.94 -5.63 -0.96
C ARG A 195 -17.70 -4.71 -2.14
N VAL A 196 -17.28 -5.25 -3.28
CA VAL A 196 -17.03 -4.50 -4.50
C VAL A 196 -17.67 -5.14 -5.72
N ALA A 197 -17.96 -4.32 -6.72
CA ALA A 197 -18.29 -4.82 -8.04
C ALA A 197 -17.08 -5.55 -8.63
N THR A 198 -17.34 -6.66 -9.31
CA THR A 198 -16.35 -7.41 -10.09
C THR A 198 -16.86 -7.52 -11.52
N TYR A 199 -15.94 -7.47 -12.48
CA TYR A 199 -16.29 -7.46 -13.90
C TYR A 199 -15.55 -8.56 -14.65
N PRO A 200 -16.22 -9.30 -15.55
CA PRO A 200 -15.57 -10.34 -16.35
C PRO A 200 -14.56 -9.77 -17.35
N ASP A 201 -14.76 -8.52 -17.80
CA ASP A 201 -13.88 -7.83 -18.73
C ASP A 201 -14.06 -6.30 -18.63
N THR A 202 -13.25 -5.56 -19.40
CA THR A 202 -13.31 -4.11 -19.46
C THR A 202 -14.61 -3.60 -20.09
N GLU A 203 -15.25 -4.33 -21.01
CA GLU A 203 -16.51 -3.89 -21.63
C GLU A 203 -17.66 -3.89 -20.62
N ALA A 204 -17.76 -4.94 -19.81
CA ALA A 204 -18.75 -5.03 -18.75
C ALA A 204 -18.55 -3.91 -17.71
N ALA A 205 -17.30 -3.59 -17.37
CA ALA A 205 -16.99 -2.45 -16.51
C ALA A 205 -17.40 -1.11 -17.14
N ILE A 206 -17.11 -0.92 -18.43
CA ILE A 206 -17.50 0.28 -19.18
C ILE A 206 -19.02 0.44 -19.22
N ALA A 207 -19.75 -0.63 -19.56
CA ALA A 207 -21.20 -0.61 -19.69
C ALA A 207 -21.89 -0.27 -18.36
N ASP A 208 -21.46 -0.90 -17.26
CA ASP A 208 -22.00 -0.62 -15.94
C ASP A 208 -21.68 0.80 -15.47
N LEU A 209 -20.41 1.21 -15.52
CA LEU A 209 -20.02 2.55 -15.03
C LEU A 209 -20.55 3.68 -15.91
N GLY A 210 -20.63 3.49 -17.23
CA GLY A 210 -21.19 4.45 -18.17
C GLY A 210 -22.70 4.65 -18.00
N GLY A 211 -23.41 3.65 -17.48
CA GLY A 211 -24.84 3.73 -17.17
C GLY A 211 -25.17 4.44 -15.84
N ARG A 212 -24.17 4.77 -15.00
CA ARG A 212 -24.39 5.39 -13.69
C ARG A 212 -24.50 6.91 -13.79
N GLU A 213 -25.22 7.50 -12.84
CA GLU A 213 -25.46 8.95 -12.79
C GLU A 213 -24.24 9.73 -12.27
N TRP A 214 -23.68 10.62 -13.11
CA TRP A 214 -22.52 11.48 -12.80
C TRP A 214 -22.86 12.80 -12.12
N SER A 215 -24.13 13.21 -12.11
CA SER A 215 -24.58 14.47 -11.50
C SER A 215 -24.44 14.45 -9.97
N ARG A 216 -24.32 13.27 -9.37
CA ARG A 216 -24.12 13.07 -7.94
C ARG A 216 -22.66 13.31 -7.60
N GLY A 217 -22.38 14.40 -6.90
CA GLY A 217 -21.03 14.68 -6.40
C GLY A 217 -20.52 13.58 -5.46
N PRO A 218 -19.19 13.48 -5.26
CA PRO A 218 -18.63 12.69 -4.18
C PRO A 218 -19.22 13.20 -2.86
N GLY A 219 -20.09 12.39 -2.25
CA GLY A 219 -20.82 12.71 -1.01
C GLY A 219 -22.26 12.20 -0.99
N ALA A 220 -22.87 12.01 -2.16
CA ALA A 220 -24.17 11.35 -2.27
C ALA A 220 -24.02 9.84 -1.97
N THR A 221 -25.08 9.17 -1.52
CA THR A 221 -25.06 7.75 -1.15
C THR A 221 -24.55 6.86 -2.31
N GLY A 222 -23.25 6.51 -2.29
CA GLY A 222 -22.58 5.60 -3.23
C GLY A 222 -21.32 6.18 -3.90
N PRO A 223 -20.44 5.33 -4.48
CA PRO A 223 -19.25 5.77 -5.21
C PRO A 223 -19.60 6.53 -6.50
N HIS A 224 -19.09 7.77 -6.60
CA HIS A 224 -19.07 8.52 -7.85
C HIS A 224 -18.38 7.69 -8.95
N PRO A 225 -18.97 7.52 -10.15
CA PRO A 225 -18.44 6.60 -11.17
C PRO A 225 -17.00 6.88 -11.58
N GLY A 226 -16.59 8.15 -11.64
CA GLY A 226 -15.20 8.54 -11.89
C GLY A 226 -14.18 8.05 -10.84
N VAL A 227 -14.58 7.96 -9.57
CA VAL A 227 -13.70 7.42 -8.50
C VAL A 227 -13.55 5.91 -8.68
N GLU A 228 -14.65 5.21 -8.94
CA GLU A 228 -14.63 3.77 -9.19
C GLU A 228 -13.85 3.43 -10.47
N ALA A 229 -14.00 4.22 -11.53
CA ALA A 229 -13.22 4.08 -12.76
C ALA A 229 -11.72 4.28 -12.50
N ALA A 230 -11.32 5.29 -11.70
CA ALA A 230 -9.92 5.50 -11.32
C ALA A 230 -9.37 4.36 -10.46
N ARG A 231 -10.19 3.80 -9.57
CA ARG A 231 -9.85 2.63 -8.76
C ARG A 231 -9.54 1.42 -9.64
N LEU A 232 -10.47 1.05 -10.52
CA LEU A 232 -10.33 -0.07 -11.45
C LEU A 232 -9.17 0.13 -12.44
N ALA A 233 -8.99 1.35 -12.94
CA ALA A 233 -7.87 1.69 -13.82
C ALA A 233 -6.52 1.49 -13.11
N THR A 234 -6.42 1.89 -11.84
CA THR A 234 -5.21 1.64 -11.05
C THR A 234 -4.96 0.13 -10.90
N CYS A 235 -6.00 -0.67 -10.68
CA CYS A 235 -5.88 -2.13 -10.63
C CYS A 235 -5.40 -2.77 -11.94
N LEU A 236 -5.94 -2.29 -13.05
CA LEU A 236 -5.49 -2.68 -14.39
C LEU A 236 -4.02 -2.33 -14.59
N ILE A 237 -3.57 -1.14 -14.17
CA ILE A 237 -2.16 -0.73 -14.27
C ILE A 237 -1.25 -1.66 -13.47
N TYR A 238 -1.56 -1.96 -12.20
CA TYR A 238 -0.74 -2.89 -11.39
C TYR A 238 -0.75 -4.31 -11.94
N SER A 239 -1.80 -4.67 -12.68
CA SER A 239 -1.95 -5.99 -13.29
C SER A 239 -1.31 -6.11 -14.68
N GLY A 240 -0.60 -5.08 -15.15
CA GLY A 240 0.05 -5.08 -16.48
C GLY A 240 -0.86 -4.66 -17.64
N GLN A 241 -2.03 -4.08 -17.35
CA GLN A 241 -3.10 -3.74 -18.30
C GLN A 241 -3.30 -2.23 -18.46
N ALA A 242 -2.22 -1.41 -18.43
CA ALA A 242 -2.34 0.05 -18.45
C ALA A 242 -3.02 0.63 -19.72
N ALA A 243 -3.00 -0.08 -20.85
CA ALA A 243 -3.77 0.31 -22.04
C ALA A 243 -5.28 0.22 -21.79
N GLU A 244 -5.74 -0.90 -21.21
CA GLU A 244 -7.14 -1.09 -20.81
C GLU A 244 -7.55 -0.11 -19.71
N ALA A 245 -6.65 0.21 -18.78
CA ALA A 245 -6.90 1.23 -17.75
C ALA A 245 -7.25 2.59 -18.36
N ARG A 246 -6.47 3.01 -19.37
CA ARG A 246 -6.72 4.27 -20.09
C ARG A 246 -8.03 4.22 -20.88
N ARG A 247 -8.30 3.09 -21.52
CA ARG A 247 -9.54 2.87 -22.28
C ARG A 247 -10.75 2.97 -21.36
N LEU A 248 -10.76 2.22 -20.26
CA LEU A 248 -11.80 2.26 -19.23
C LEU A 248 -12.06 3.70 -18.77
N LEU A 249 -11.02 4.40 -18.30
CA LEU A 249 -11.16 5.77 -17.80
C LEU A 249 -11.75 6.72 -18.84
N ARG A 250 -11.22 6.72 -20.06
CA ARG A 250 -11.62 7.68 -21.09
C ARG A 250 -12.99 7.39 -21.70
N THR A 251 -13.41 6.13 -21.75
CA THR A 251 -14.72 5.75 -22.27
C THR A 251 -15.82 5.99 -21.25
N VAL A 252 -15.55 5.76 -19.97
CA VAL A 252 -16.52 5.94 -18.88
C VAL A 252 -16.71 7.41 -18.53
N TRP A 253 -15.67 8.24 -18.64
CA TRP A 253 -15.76 9.67 -18.32
C TRP A 253 -16.67 10.42 -19.31
N PRO A 254 -17.74 11.11 -18.87
CA PRO A 254 -18.65 11.77 -19.78
C PRO A 254 -18.01 12.95 -20.47
N GLU A 255 -18.44 13.18 -21.72
CA GLU A 255 -18.02 14.35 -22.48
C GLU A 255 -18.41 15.64 -21.75
N GLY A 256 -17.50 16.62 -21.74
CA GLY A 256 -17.72 17.92 -21.09
C GLY A 256 -17.60 17.92 -19.56
N VAL A 257 -17.47 16.75 -18.91
CA VAL A 257 -17.27 16.69 -17.45
C VAL A 257 -15.78 16.91 -17.13
N PRO A 258 -15.42 17.94 -16.34
CA PRO A 258 -14.04 18.19 -15.98
C PRO A 258 -13.45 17.08 -15.10
N GLY A 259 -12.12 17.06 -14.95
CA GLY A 259 -11.42 16.20 -14.00
C GLY A 259 -10.73 14.97 -14.58
N LEU A 260 -11.05 14.53 -15.81
CA LEU A 260 -10.37 13.38 -16.43
C LEU A 260 -8.86 13.60 -16.53
N ALA A 261 -8.45 14.73 -17.13
CA ALA A 261 -7.03 15.04 -17.31
C ALA A 261 -6.28 15.21 -15.98
N GLU A 262 -6.94 15.75 -14.95
CA GLU A 262 -6.35 15.86 -13.61
C GLU A 262 -6.20 14.48 -12.95
N THR A 263 -7.22 13.63 -13.06
CA THR A 263 -7.17 12.23 -12.58
C THR A 263 -6.03 11.46 -13.25
N GLU A 264 -5.92 11.54 -14.58
CA GLU A 264 -4.82 10.90 -15.34
C GLU A 264 -3.43 11.41 -14.89
N ARG A 265 -3.30 12.72 -14.64
CA ARG A 265 -2.05 13.32 -14.12
C ARG A 265 -1.73 12.82 -12.71
N GLN A 266 -2.71 12.79 -11.82
CA GLN A 266 -2.53 12.30 -10.46
C GLN A 266 -2.11 10.82 -10.49
N ILE A 267 -2.72 9.98 -11.33
CA ILE A 267 -2.40 8.54 -11.38
C ILE A 267 -0.93 8.39 -11.77
N THR A 268 -0.54 9.11 -12.82
CA THR A 268 0.85 9.13 -13.31
C THR A 268 1.83 9.58 -12.24
N ALA A 269 1.53 10.67 -11.53
CA ALA A 269 2.42 11.23 -10.52
C ALA A 269 2.56 10.34 -9.28
N ARG A 270 1.44 9.77 -8.81
CA ARG A 270 1.41 8.86 -7.68
C ARG A 270 2.17 7.57 -7.96
N LEU A 271 1.90 6.96 -9.11
CA LEU A 271 2.68 5.81 -9.60
C LEU A 271 4.16 6.16 -9.72
N ALA A 272 4.50 7.33 -10.25
CA ALA A 272 5.89 7.70 -10.42
C ALA A 272 6.66 7.78 -9.09
N CYS A 273 5.97 8.14 -8.00
CA CYS A 273 6.51 8.21 -6.64
C CYS A 273 6.30 6.95 -5.80
N SER A 274 5.63 5.93 -6.34
CA SER A 274 5.49 4.65 -5.67
C SER A 274 6.87 3.98 -5.47
N PRO A 275 7.14 3.37 -4.31
CA PRO A 275 8.33 2.54 -4.10
C PRO A 275 8.33 1.29 -5.01
N PHE A 276 7.19 0.95 -5.60
CA PHE A 276 6.99 -0.22 -6.46
C PHE A 276 6.91 0.14 -7.96
N VAL A 277 7.15 1.41 -8.33
CA VAL A 277 7.06 1.88 -9.72
C VAL A 277 7.88 1.07 -10.71
N ALA A 278 9.06 0.58 -10.30
CA ALA A 278 9.90 -0.26 -11.15
C ALA A 278 9.22 -1.58 -11.51
N ALA A 279 8.55 -2.22 -10.54
CA ALA A 279 7.80 -3.45 -10.75
C ALA A 279 6.55 -3.21 -11.59
N VAL A 280 5.82 -2.11 -11.33
CA VAL A 280 4.65 -1.72 -12.14
C VAL A 280 5.05 -1.47 -13.60
N ARG A 281 6.17 -0.77 -13.84
CA ARG A 281 6.72 -0.59 -15.20
C ARG A 281 7.06 -1.92 -15.85
N ALA A 282 7.73 -2.82 -15.13
CA ALA A 282 8.10 -4.14 -15.65
C ALA A 282 6.87 -5.03 -15.93
N ALA A 283 5.77 -4.85 -15.21
CA ALA A 283 4.53 -5.57 -15.44
C ALA A 283 3.81 -5.13 -16.74
N ASN A 284 4.03 -3.89 -17.18
CA ASN A 284 3.37 -3.29 -18.34
C ASN A 284 4.28 -3.26 -19.60
N PRO A 285 3.70 -3.14 -20.82
CA PRO A 285 4.48 -2.91 -22.03
C PRO A 285 5.28 -1.61 -22.00
N ASN A 286 6.40 -1.56 -22.73
CA ASN A 286 7.18 -0.34 -22.91
C ASN A 286 6.32 0.79 -23.52
N GLY A 287 6.39 1.98 -22.94
CA GLY A 287 5.60 3.13 -23.40
C GLY A 287 4.12 3.07 -23.03
N ALA A 288 3.70 2.11 -22.18
CA ALA A 288 2.32 2.06 -21.71
C ALA A 288 1.90 3.36 -20.98
N PRO A 289 0.61 3.72 -21.00
CA PRO A 289 0.10 4.89 -20.29
C PRO A 289 0.43 4.88 -18.79
N TYR A 290 0.50 6.07 -18.18
CA TYR A 290 0.68 6.31 -16.74
C TYR A 290 2.01 5.88 -16.12
N VAL A 291 2.74 4.92 -16.72
CA VAL A 291 3.98 4.36 -16.12
C VAL A 291 5.26 5.11 -16.52
N GLY A 292 5.17 6.09 -17.42
CA GLY A 292 6.31 6.89 -17.90
C GLY A 292 6.67 8.11 -17.04
N GLY A 293 5.87 8.43 -16.01
CA GLY A 293 6.10 9.60 -15.15
C GLY A 293 7.40 9.52 -14.35
N ARG A 294 7.94 10.66 -13.92
CA ARG A 294 9.08 10.73 -12.98
C ARG A 294 8.58 11.29 -11.65
N CYS A 295 9.05 10.74 -10.53
CA CYS A 295 8.75 11.33 -9.24
C CYS A 295 9.48 12.67 -9.13
N THR A 296 8.72 13.74 -8.90
CA THR A 296 9.24 15.08 -8.63
C THR A 296 8.97 15.42 -7.17
N PRO A 297 10.00 15.37 -6.30
CA PRO A 297 9.87 15.78 -4.92
C PRO A 297 9.29 17.20 -4.78
N ASN A 298 8.40 17.38 -3.82
CA ASN A 298 7.66 18.59 -3.47
C ASN A 298 6.83 19.22 -4.61
N SER A 299 6.58 18.48 -5.70
CA SER A 299 5.64 18.93 -6.73
C SER A 299 4.21 18.91 -6.22
N PRO A 300 3.26 19.74 -6.71
CA PRO A 300 1.86 19.70 -6.28
C PRO A 300 1.22 18.30 -6.32
N ALA A 301 1.61 17.50 -7.31
CA ALA A 301 1.16 16.11 -7.45
C ALA A 301 1.78 15.18 -6.38
N GLN A 302 2.98 15.50 -5.89
CA GLN A 302 3.55 14.91 -4.68
C GLN A 302 3.01 15.56 -3.41
N THR A 303 2.62 16.84 -3.38
CA THR A 303 2.06 17.52 -2.21
C THR A 303 0.66 17.02 -1.89
N ALA A 304 -0.09 16.47 -2.85
CA ALA A 304 -1.28 15.67 -2.55
C ALA A 304 -0.95 14.35 -1.80
N LEU A 305 0.29 13.85 -1.94
CA LEU A 305 0.87 12.75 -1.16
C LEU A 305 1.56 13.22 0.14
N TYR A 306 2.14 14.43 0.15
CA TYR A 306 2.99 15.00 1.20
C TYR A 306 2.35 16.11 2.04
N ALA A 307 1.09 16.49 1.81
CA ALA A 307 0.26 17.25 2.75
C ALA A 307 0.10 16.54 4.13
N LEU A 308 0.77 15.39 4.24
CA LEU A 308 0.88 14.46 5.34
C LEU A 308 2.24 14.50 6.08
N ASN A 309 3.15 15.38 5.66
CA ASN A 309 4.36 15.79 6.37
C ASN A 309 5.36 14.65 6.73
N TRP A 310 5.82 13.91 5.72
CA TRP A 310 7.05 13.11 5.81
C TRP A 310 8.26 13.99 5.47
N ARG A 311 9.20 14.12 6.40
CA ARG A 311 10.55 14.69 6.21
C ARG A 311 11.58 13.64 6.53
#